data_AF-H3BGE1-F1
#
_entry.id   AF-H3BGE1-F1
#
_cell.length_a   1.000
_cell.length_b   1.000
_cell.length_c   1.000
_cell.angle_alpha   90.00
_cell.angle_beta   90.00
_cell.angle_gamma   90.00
#
_symmetry.space_group_name_H-M   'P 1'
#
loop_
_entity.id
_entity.type
_entity.pdbx_description
1 polymer ?
#
loop_
_entity_poly.entity_id
_entity_poly.type
_entity_poly.pdbx_seq_one_letter_code
_entity_poly.pdbx_strand_id
1 'polypeptide(L)'
;LDYELNPKQFQMTIAVKEVGPPKPKSCTGVVTIKVQNINDEAPVFVNLPANPIRISENLGAGTLVYKCVATDRDIGDRVYYEFVKIYKGFTINEVTGDLTLSYPLDYEDTTIPHSTVLQIRAYDNDRVHSTTAKITVDLTDSNDNPPQCNGYFYFTQLAETTPIGTLVKALNCWDNDLTGPNNAITYTMVADKFSANKFQLTKNQITALVVGPENLEYDDLAFAGTDFVHRLAVTVSDGGIPSLESVATIIIKVIPVNEWRPNSVANTFTVLENSVIGTLVGTVKFTDTDWPFNNVKYSITGGDIGIPPKFYIDPATGNIQVLHKLDFETETQYSMKVQAVDRQKTSVASVIVNILNVNDEPPVCNPEYYETLIYSTIKTPFLQLKCNDKDSLDREINYVIIAGNVNNRFELQRPNAEPPSVATTQSFQYHVFQGIQDPTDFELLIEVTDELDGNKALRQTSTATVIIHVVPWTTTQATTTL
;
A
#
# COMPACT_ATOMS: atom_id res chain seq x y z
N LEU A 1 9.82 71.80 -71.54
CA LEU A 1 11.22 71.88 -71.08
C LEU A 1 11.23 71.12 -69.78
N ASP A 2 12.18 70.20 -69.61
CA ASP A 2 12.33 69.35 -68.43
C ASP A 2 13.69 69.76 -67.83
N TYR A 3 13.70 70.23 -66.57
CA TYR A 3 14.92 70.78 -65.97
C TYR A 3 15.85 69.65 -65.49
N GLU A 4 15.28 68.48 -65.21
CA GLU A 4 15.89 67.28 -64.65
C GLU A 4 16.64 66.50 -65.73
N LEU A 5 16.36 66.80 -67.01
CA LEU A 5 17.08 66.32 -68.19
C LEU A 5 17.96 67.41 -68.81
N ASN A 6 19.09 66.98 -69.39
CA ASN A 6 19.97 67.89 -70.14
C ASN A 6 19.45 68.08 -71.59
N PRO A 7 19.61 69.27 -72.19
CA PRO A 7 20.31 70.45 -71.66
C PRO A 7 19.39 71.46 -70.93
N LYS A 8 19.91 72.08 -69.85
CA LYS A 8 19.17 73.09 -69.04
C LYS A 8 19.23 74.52 -69.59
N GLN A 9 19.91 74.72 -70.72
CA GLN A 9 20.05 76.01 -71.39
C GLN A 9 20.07 75.81 -72.91
N PHE A 10 19.29 76.62 -73.61
CA PHE A 10 19.22 76.65 -75.07
C PHE A 10 19.67 78.02 -75.57
N GLN A 11 20.42 78.06 -76.67
CA GLN A 11 20.83 79.30 -77.31
C GLN A 11 20.36 79.30 -78.77
N MET A 12 19.68 80.36 -79.18
CA MET A 12 19.19 80.55 -80.54
C MET A 12 19.69 81.88 -81.08
N THR A 13 20.15 81.90 -82.32
CA THR A 13 20.47 83.15 -83.02
C THR A 13 19.25 83.59 -83.82
N ILE A 14 18.68 84.74 -83.47
CA ILE A 14 17.57 85.34 -84.19
C ILE A 14 18.14 86.38 -85.15
N ALA A 15 17.82 86.26 -86.43
CA ALA A 15 18.13 87.26 -87.45
C ALA A 15 16.86 88.02 -87.80
N VAL A 16 16.90 89.35 -87.73
CA VAL A 16 15.81 90.22 -88.21
C VAL A 16 16.30 90.95 -89.44
N LYS A 17 15.47 91.00 -90.48
CA LYS A 17 15.79 91.60 -91.77
C LYS A 17 14.62 92.46 -92.24
N GLU A 18 14.91 93.68 -92.67
CA GLU A 18 13.91 94.60 -93.23
C GLU A 18 13.29 94.03 -94.52
N VAL A 19 11.99 94.28 -94.74
CA VAL A 19 11.27 93.86 -95.96
C VAL A 19 11.00 95.09 -96.84
N GLY A 20 11.32 95.01 -98.14
CA GLY A 20 10.96 96.04 -99.13
C GLY A 20 12.12 96.73 -99.89
N PRO A 21 13.22 97.19 -99.26
CA PRO A 21 14.29 97.88 -99.98
C PRO A 21 15.28 96.91 -100.68
N PRO A 22 15.95 97.33 -101.78
CA PRO A 22 16.86 96.48 -102.55
C PRO A 22 18.18 96.14 -101.82
N LYS A 23 18.52 96.87 -100.74
CA LYS A 23 19.59 96.53 -99.78
C LYS A 23 19.02 96.53 -98.35
N PRO A 24 18.34 95.46 -97.92
CA PRO A 24 17.71 95.40 -96.61
C PRO A 24 18.76 95.32 -95.49
N LYS A 25 18.60 96.13 -94.45
CA LYS A 25 19.43 96.00 -93.25
C LYS A 25 19.02 94.74 -92.50
N SER A 26 20.00 94.10 -91.89
CA SER A 26 19.78 92.97 -90.99
C SER A 26 20.63 93.10 -89.75
N CYS A 27 20.11 92.65 -88.62
CA CYS A 27 20.87 92.43 -87.40
C CYS A 27 20.61 91.02 -86.90
N THR A 28 21.58 90.47 -86.18
CA THR A 28 21.45 89.22 -85.45
C THR A 28 21.51 89.51 -83.96
N GLY A 29 20.75 88.77 -83.17
CA GLY A 29 20.81 88.76 -81.72
C GLY A 29 20.79 87.32 -81.21
N VAL A 30 21.43 87.08 -80.07
CA VAL A 30 21.37 85.76 -79.41
C VAL A 30 20.31 85.82 -78.32
N VAL A 31 19.36 84.89 -78.38
CA VAL A 31 18.42 84.63 -77.29
C VAL A 31 18.90 83.39 -76.54
N THR A 32 19.15 83.57 -75.25
CA THR A 32 19.44 82.47 -74.33
C THR A 32 18.18 82.15 -73.54
N ILE A 33 17.69 80.92 -73.66
CA ILE A 33 16.61 80.39 -72.82
C ILE A 33 17.26 79.55 -71.73
N LYS A 34 17.11 79.97 -70.48
CA LYS A 34 17.48 79.16 -69.31
C LYS A 34 16.22 78.48 -68.80
N VAL A 35 16.25 77.16 -68.68
CA VAL A 35 15.17 76.41 -68.03
C VAL A 35 15.23 76.71 -66.53
N GLN A 36 14.09 77.04 -65.93
CA GLN A 36 13.99 77.22 -64.48
C GLN A 36 13.53 75.91 -63.85
N ASN A 37 14.15 75.54 -62.73
CA ASN A 37 13.67 74.45 -61.89
C ASN A 37 12.32 74.85 -61.29
N ILE A 38 11.34 73.97 -61.38
CA ILE A 38 10.12 74.01 -60.57
C ILE A 38 10.09 72.72 -59.74
N ASN A 39 9.22 72.66 -58.74
CA ASN A 39 9.04 71.43 -57.97
C ASN A 39 7.97 70.59 -58.68
N ASP A 40 8.38 69.73 -59.60
CA ASP A 40 7.50 68.90 -60.43
C ASP A 40 7.82 67.40 -60.41
N GLU A 41 8.84 66.99 -59.67
CA GLU A 41 9.14 65.60 -59.35
C GLU A 41 8.69 65.25 -57.91
N ALA A 42 8.49 63.96 -57.67
CA ALA A 42 8.20 63.45 -56.34
C ALA A 42 9.36 62.61 -55.82
N PRO A 43 9.60 62.57 -54.50
CA PRO A 43 10.63 61.69 -53.95
C PRO A 43 10.36 60.23 -54.30
N VAL A 44 11.40 59.48 -54.68
CA VAL A 44 11.31 58.06 -55.02
C VAL A 44 12.15 57.24 -54.05
N PHE A 45 11.54 56.23 -53.41
CA PHE A 45 12.26 55.30 -52.55
C PHE A 45 13.31 54.50 -53.32
N VAL A 46 14.49 54.34 -52.73
CA VAL A 46 15.60 53.57 -53.27
C VAL A 46 16.01 52.47 -52.29
N ASN A 47 16.51 51.35 -52.83
CA ASN A 47 17.03 50.22 -52.06
C ASN A 47 16.04 49.60 -51.05
N LEU A 48 14.73 49.53 -51.35
CA LEU A 48 13.75 48.93 -50.45
C LEU A 48 14.20 47.52 -49.96
N PRO A 49 13.90 47.17 -48.69
CA PRO A 49 14.38 45.93 -48.09
C PRO A 49 13.67 44.72 -48.69
N ALA A 50 14.21 43.52 -48.40
CA ALA A 50 13.45 42.30 -48.56
C ALA A 50 12.17 42.41 -47.70
N ASN A 51 11.04 42.08 -48.32
CA ASN A 51 9.72 42.24 -47.73
C ASN A 51 9.05 40.86 -47.62
N PRO A 52 8.72 40.35 -46.42
CA PRO A 52 8.74 41.03 -45.12
C PRO A 52 10.12 41.14 -44.47
N ILE A 53 10.31 42.17 -43.64
CA ILE A 53 11.41 42.24 -42.66
C ILE A 53 11.00 41.43 -41.44
N ARG A 54 11.84 40.48 -41.02
CA ARG A 54 11.60 39.69 -39.81
C ARG A 54 12.37 40.25 -38.63
N ILE A 55 11.68 40.49 -37.53
CA ILE A 55 12.26 40.99 -36.27
C ILE A 55 11.87 40.08 -35.11
N SER A 56 12.80 39.83 -34.20
CA SER A 56 12.53 39.14 -32.95
C SER A 56 11.85 40.07 -31.95
N GLU A 57 10.94 39.55 -31.15
CA GLU A 57 10.29 40.28 -30.06
C GLU A 57 11.27 40.73 -28.96
N ASN A 58 12.38 40.02 -28.79
CA ASN A 58 13.44 40.35 -27.84
C ASN A 58 14.17 41.66 -28.16
N LEU A 59 13.85 42.33 -29.27
CA LEU A 59 14.43 43.62 -29.62
C LEU A 59 13.87 44.73 -28.72
N GLY A 60 14.78 45.42 -28.02
CA GLY A 60 14.42 46.55 -27.17
C GLY A 60 13.94 47.79 -27.94
N ALA A 61 13.31 48.71 -27.20
CA ALA A 61 12.93 50.02 -27.71
C ALA A 61 14.12 50.79 -28.31
N GLY A 62 13.90 51.50 -29.41
CA GLY A 62 14.91 52.26 -30.13
C GLY A 62 15.75 51.43 -31.11
N THR A 63 15.55 50.11 -31.18
CA THR A 63 16.23 49.27 -32.17
C THR A 63 15.87 49.71 -33.59
N LEU A 64 16.89 49.92 -34.43
CA LEU A 64 16.73 50.23 -35.85
C LEU A 64 16.25 48.98 -36.61
N VAL A 65 15.04 49.03 -37.13
CA VAL A 65 14.46 47.98 -37.97
C VAL A 65 14.94 48.14 -39.41
N TYR A 66 14.89 49.37 -39.93
CA TYR A 66 15.31 49.68 -41.29
C TYR A 66 15.62 51.17 -41.45
N LYS A 67 16.44 51.54 -42.43
CA LYS A 67 16.66 52.93 -42.81
C LYS A 67 16.06 53.22 -44.17
N CYS A 68 14.97 53.98 -44.17
CA CYS A 68 14.31 54.42 -45.39
C CYS A 68 15.17 55.44 -46.12
N VAL A 69 15.31 55.26 -47.44
CA VAL A 69 16.02 56.20 -48.29
C VAL A 69 15.14 56.48 -49.50
N ALA A 70 14.89 57.75 -49.77
CA ALA A 70 14.25 58.24 -50.98
C ALA A 70 15.04 59.43 -51.54
N THR A 71 14.97 59.60 -52.85
CA THR A 71 15.69 60.65 -53.59
C THR A 71 14.70 61.48 -54.39
N ASP A 72 14.85 62.79 -54.33
CA ASP A 72 14.17 63.74 -55.21
C ASP A 72 15.14 64.22 -56.30
N ARG A 73 14.63 64.46 -57.51
CA ARG A 73 15.42 64.91 -58.65
C ARG A 73 15.49 66.43 -58.75
N ASP A 74 14.58 67.14 -58.10
CA ASP A 74 14.51 68.59 -58.13
C ASP A 74 15.64 69.23 -57.30
N ILE A 75 16.26 70.28 -57.82
CA ILE A 75 17.45 70.86 -57.18
C ILE A 75 17.06 71.66 -55.94
N GLY A 76 17.65 71.31 -54.80
CA GLY A 76 17.40 71.99 -53.53
C GLY A 76 16.31 71.36 -52.68
N ASP A 77 15.65 70.32 -53.19
CA ASP A 77 14.66 69.59 -52.42
C ASP A 77 15.27 68.66 -51.36
N ARG A 78 14.57 68.59 -50.23
CA ARG A 78 14.90 67.72 -49.11
C ARG A 78 13.76 66.73 -48.94
N VAL A 79 14.13 65.47 -48.73
CA VAL A 79 13.16 64.42 -48.51
C VAL A 79 12.95 64.20 -47.02
N TYR A 80 11.69 64.16 -46.63
CA TYR A 80 11.24 63.87 -45.28
C TYR A 80 10.36 62.62 -45.28
N TYR A 81 10.24 61.97 -44.12
CA TYR A 81 9.54 60.70 -43.97
C TYR A 81 8.45 60.78 -42.90
N GLU A 82 7.29 60.21 -43.19
CA GLU A 82 6.22 60.05 -42.20
C GLU A 82 5.49 58.73 -42.41
N PHE A 83 4.85 58.22 -41.36
CA PHE A 83 3.85 57.18 -41.56
C PHE A 83 2.53 57.79 -42.01
N VAL A 84 1.83 57.10 -42.90
CA VAL A 84 0.48 57.51 -43.35
C VAL A 84 -0.54 57.51 -42.20
N LYS A 85 -0.27 56.72 -41.15
CA LYS A 85 -1.06 56.67 -39.91
C LYS A 85 -0.18 56.26 -38.73
N ILE A 86 -0.72 56.29 -37.53
CA ILE A 86 -0.03 55.77 -36.34
C ILE A 86 0.02 54.23 -36.41
N TYR A 87 1.22 53.69 -36.27
CA TYR A 87 1.47 52.25 -36.11
C TYR A 87 1.99 52.00 -34.70
N LYS A 88 1.25 51.22 -33.90
CA LYS A 88 1.72 50.80 -32.58
C LYS A 88 3.04 50.04 -32.73
N GLY A 89 3.99 50.30 -31.84
CA GLY A 89 5.29 49.62 -31.82
C GLY A 89 6.36 50.22 -32.73
N PHE A 90 6.02 51.12 -33.65
CA PHE A 90 6.97 51.66 -34.63
C PHE A 90 6.98 53.19 -34.65
N THR A 91 8.17 53.76 -34.86
CA THR A 91 8.37 55.18 -35.14
C THR A 91 9.33 55.36 -36.31
N ILE A 92 9.18 56.47 -37.05
CA ILE A 92 10.12 56.84 -38.11
C ILE A 92 10.64 58.24 -37.85
N ASN A 93 11.96 58.41 -37.95
CA ASN A 93 12.58 59.73 -37.87
C ASN A 93 12.33 60.49 -39.18
N GLU A 94 11.71 61.66 -39.08
CA GLU A 94 11.28 62.48 -40.23
C GLU A 94 12.43 62.92 -41.13
N VAL A 95 13.63 63.10 -40.58
CA VAL A 95 14.80 63.61 -41.32
C VAL A 95 15.71 62.48 -41.76
N THR A 96 15.96 61.50 -40.90
CA THR A 96 16.94 60.44 -41.18
C THR A 96 16.35 59.23 -41.90
N GLY A 97 15.02 59.07 -41.86
CA GLY A 97 14.33 57.88 -42.39
C GLY A 97 14.52 56.63 -41.53
N ASP A 98 15.07 56.75 -40.32
CA ASP A 98 15.30 55.62 -39.42
C ASP A 98 13.96 55.10 -38.87
N LEU A 99 13.57 53.91 -39.30
CA LEU A 99 12.43 53.15 -38.78
C LEU A 99 12.90 52.36 -37.56
N THR A 100 12.34 52.67 -36.38
CA THR A 100 12.74 52.08 -35.10
C THR A 100 11.55 51.57 -34.30
N LEU A 101 11.81 50.66 -33.36
CA LEU A 101 10.82 50.21 -32.38
C LEU A 101 10.56 51.29 -31.32
N SER A 102 9.30 51.55 -30.98
CA SER A 102 8.94 52.54 -29.95
C SER A 102 8.86 51.94 -28.54
N TYR A 103 8.61 50.63 -28.43
CA TYR A 103 8.66 49.85 -27.20
C TYR A 103 8.97 48.39 -27.56
N PRO A 104 9.43 47.54 -26.60
CA PRO A 104 9.64 46.11 -26.84
C PRO A 104 8.33 45.46 -27.27
N LEU A 105 8.35 44.69 -28.35
CA LEU A 105 7.18 43.94 -28.81
C LEU A 105 7.13 42.61 -28.07
N ASP A 106 5.93 42.06 -27.95
CA ASP A 106 5.64 40.78 -27.30
C ASP A 106 4.75 40.00 -28.29
N TYR A 107 5.21 38.84 -28.72
CA TYR A 107 4.55 37.97 -29.70
C TYR A 107 3.33 37.29 -29.08
N GLU A 108 3.34 37.04 -27.78
CA GLU A 108 2.26 36.45 -26.99
C GLU A 108 1.16 37.48 -26.66
N ASP A 109 1.45 38.78 -26.72
CA ASP A 109 0.45 39.84 -26.59
C ASP A 109 -0.52 39.85 -27.79
N THR A 110 -1.71 39.29 -27.57
CA THR A 110 -2.80 39.25 -28.55
C THR A 110 -3.27 40.60 -29.10
N THR A 111 -2.87 41.72 -28.48
CA THR A 111 -3.16 43.07 -28.96
C THR A 111 -2.13 43.59 -29.98
N ILE A 112 -1.01 42.89 -30.14
CA ILE A 112 0.06 43.16 -31.10
C ILE A 112 -0.10 42.19 -32.29
N PRO A 113 -0.23 42.71 -33.53
CA PRO A 113 -0.30 41.83 -34.70
C PRO A 113 1.09 41.27 -35.07
N HIS A 114 1.15 39.96 -35.31
CA HIS A 114 2.37 39.26 -35.75
C HIS A 114 2.91 39.73 -37.11
N SER A 115 2.07 40.34 -37.94
CA SER A 115 2.48 40.94 -39.22
C SER A 115 1.84 42.31 -39.40
N THR A 116 2.67 43.34 -39.57
CA THR A 116 2.24 44.73 -39.72
C THR A 116 2.70 45.31 -41.04
N VAL A 117 1.77 45.78 -41.87
CA VAL A 117 2.08 46.51 -43.11
C VAL A 117 2.19 48.01 -42.83
N LEU A 118 3.43 48.49 -42.74
CA LEU A 118 3.78 49.89 -42.56
C LEU A 118 3.70 50.64 -43.89
N GLN A 119 2.93 51.72 -43.94
CA GLN A 119 2.86 52.64 -45.08
C GLN A 119 3.66 53.89 -44.77
N ILE A 120 4.75 54.08 -45.48
CA ILE A 120 5.72 55.15 -45.26
C ILE A 120 5.65 56.10 -46.45
N ARG A 121 5.40 57.37 -46.18
CA ARG A 121 5.36 58.43 -47.17
C ARG A 121 6.68 59.19 -47.15
N ALA A 122 7.34 59.25 -48.29
CA ALA A 122 8.43 60.19 -48.54
C ALA A 122 7.86 61.41 -49.25
N TYR A 123 8.15 62.60 -48.75
CA TYR A 123 7.63 63.85 -49.28
C TYR A 123 8.74 64.92 -49.28
N ASP A 124 8.60 65.90 -50.16
CA ASP A 124 9.58 66.98 -50.38
C ASP A 124 9.38 68.17 -49.42
N ASN A 125 9.84 69.37 -49.78
CA ASN A 125 9.65 70.56 -48.94
C ASN A 125 8.21 71.06 -48.85
N ASP A 126 7.35 70.80 -49.85
CA ASP A 126 6.00 71.36 -49.93
C ASP A 126 4.90 70.38 -49.47
N ARG A 127 5.25 69.11 -49.20
CA ARG A 127 4.34 68.02 -48.78
C ARG A 127 3.28 67.66 -49.82
N VAL A 128 3.30 68.27 -51.01
CA VAL A 128 2.39 67.98 -52.12
C VAL A 128 2.96 66.83 -52.93
N HIS A 129 4.23 66.91 -53.35
CA HIS A 129 4.86 65.81 -54.07
C HIS A 129 5.38 64.76 -53.10
N SER A 130 4.89 63.53 -53.28
CA SER A 130 5.18 62.45 -52.36
C SER A 130 4.94 61.10 -52.98
N THR A 131 5.69 60.10 -52.50
CA THR A 131 5.52 58.69 -52.83
C THR A 131 5.30 57.89 -51.55
N THR A 132 4.48 56.85 -51.63
CA THR A 132 4.27 55.93 -50.50
C THR A 132 4.82 54.55 -50.82
N ALA A 133 5.66 54.02 -49.93
CA ALA A 133 6.11 52.63 -49.95
C ALA A 133 5.41 51.81 -48.86
N LYS A 134 5.35 50.49 -49.07
CA LYS A 134 4.84 49.54 -48.09
C LYS A 134 5.97 48.62 -47.64
N ILE A 135 6.18 48.53 -46.34
CA ILE A 135 7.11 47.59 -45.71
C ILE A 135 6.29 46.72 -44.77
N THR A 136 6.30 45.41 -44.97
CA THR A 136 5.72 44.45 -44.03
C THR A 136 6.79 44.07 -43.01
N VAL A 137 6.43 44.16 -41.74
CA VAL A 137 7.26 43.69 -40.62
C VAL A 137 6.57 42.50 -40.00
N ASP A 138 7.25 41.36 -40.01
CA ASP A 138 6.82 40.14 -39.36
C ASP A 138 7.58 40.00 -38.03
N LEU A 139 6.84 39.93 -36.93
CA LEU A 139 7.38 39.59 -35.62
C LEU A 139 7.64 38.08 -35.59
N THR A 140 8.76 37.66 -35.02
CA THR A 140 9.11 36.26 -34.81
C THR A 140 9.17 35.96 -33.33
N ASP A 141 8.40 34.94 -32.94
CA ASP A 141 8.41 34.30 -31.64
C ASP A 141 9.83 33.86 -31.23
N SER A 142 10.19 34.16 -30.00
CA SER A 142 11.43 33.78 -29.35
C SER A 142 11.14 33.03 -28.05
N ASN A 143 11.92 31.99 -27.76
CA ASN A 143 11.73 31.15 -26.57
C ASN A 143 12.04 31.90 -25.26
N ASP A 144 11.07 32.65 -24.74
CA ASP A 144 11.21 33.47 -23.54
C ASP A 144 10.19 33.14 -22.44
N ASN A 145 9.21 32.28 -22.73
CA ASN A 145 8.35 31.68 -21.72
C ASN A 145 8.84 30.28 -21.37
N PRO A 146 9.22 30.00 -20.11
CA PRO A 146 9.52 28.64 -19.69
C PRO A 146 8.25 27.81 -19.56
N PRO A 147 8.31 26.48 -19.75
CA PRO A 147 7.17 25.60 -19.49
C PRO A 147 6.65 25.75 -18.05
N GLN A 148 5.34 25.74 -17.87
CA GLN A 148 4.68 25.87 -16.57
C GLN A 148 3.72 24.71 -16.34
N CYS A 149 3.57 24.29 -15.08
CA CYS A 149 2.60 23.28 -14.67
C CYS A 149 1.57 23.89 -13.70
N ASN A 150 0.38 23.28 -13.59
CA ASN A 150 -0.68 23.72 -12.67
C ASN A 150 -0.22 23.89 -11.21
N GLY A 151 0.88 23.22 -10.82
CA GLY A 151 1.47 23.38 -9.50
C GLY A 151 2.92 22.93 -9.48
N TYR A 152 3.69 23.51 -8.55
CA TYR A 152 5.07 23.11 -8.27
C TYR A 152 5.15 21.83 -7.43
N PHE A 153 4.15 21.60 -6.57
CA PHE A 153 4.05 20.44 -5.70
C PHE A 153 2.74 19.71 -5.92
N TYR A 154 2.83 18.38 -6.09
CA TYR A 154 1.68 17.49 -6.20
C TYR A 154 1.73 16.46 -5.09
N PHE A 155 0.69 16.41 -4.26
CA PHE A 155 0.56 15.43 -3.19
C PHE A 155 -0.49 14.40 -3.58
N THR A 156 -0.16 13.12 -3.42
CA THR A 156 -1.11 12.03 -3.64
C THR A 156 -0.85 10.89 -2.64
N GLN A 157 -1.86 10.06 -2.45
CA GLN A 157 -1.80 8.89 -1.60
C GLN A 157 -2.03 7.64 -2.44
N LEU A 158 -1.28 6.58 -2.13
CA LEU A 158 -1.35 5.31 -2.83
C LEU A 158 -1.41 4.19 -1.82
N ALA A 159 -2.35 3.27 -1.95
CA ALA A 159 -2.35 2.04 -1.13
C ALA A 159 -1.18 1.15 -1.55
N GLU A 160 -0.54 0.45 -0.62
CA GLU A 160 0.52 -0.52 -0.92
C GLU A 160 0.06 -1.65 -1.88
N THR A 161 -1.22 -1.97 -1.83
CA THR A 161 -1.90 -2.94 -2.73
C THR A 161 -2.26 -2.39 -4.12
N THR A 162 -1.88 -1.15 -4.44
CA THR A 162 -2.34 -0.50 -5.68
C THR A 162 -1.84 -1.23 -6.94
N PRO A 163 -2.73 -1.63 -7.88
CA PRO A 163 -2.37 -2.39 -9.08
C PRO A 163 -1.31 -1.72 -9.99
N ILE A 164 -0.56 -2.54 -10.72
CA ILE A 164 0.40 -2.08 -11.74
C ILE A 164 -0.36 -1.32 -12.82
N GLY A 165 0.23 -0.23 -13.31
CA GLY A 165 -0.35 0.60 -14.35
C GLY A 165 -1.37 1.61 -13.84
N THR A 166 -1.66 1.63 -12.54
CA THR A 166 -2.54 2.65 -11.94
C THR A 166 -1.95 4.03 -12.19
N LEU A 167 -2.78 4.94 -12.71
CA LEU A 167 -2.43 6.34 -12.87
C LEU A 167 -2.29 7.00 -11.49
N VAL A 168 -1.07 7.38 -11.14
CA VAL A 168 -0.77 8.05 -9.87
C VAL A 168 -1.00 9.55 -10.00
N LYS A 169 -0.45 10.15 -11.06
CA LYS A 169 -0.63 11.57 -11.34
C LYS A 169 -0.46 11.88 -12.82
N ALA A 170 -1.39 12.62 -13.39
CA ALA A 170 -1.21 13.31 -14.67
C ALA A 170 -0.79 14.76 -14.41
N LEU A 171 0.29 15.19 -15.05
CA LEU A 171 0.74 16.56 -15.04
C LEU A 171 0.02 17.34 -16.15
N ASN A 172 -0.47 18.52 -15.79
CA ASN A 172 -0.99 19.48 -16.74
C ASN A 172 0.00 20.63 -16.81
N CYS A 173 0.81 20.62 -17.86
CA CYS A 173 1.82 21.62 -18.12
C CYS A 173 1.63 22.17 -19.52
N TRP A 174 2.00 23.43 -19.71
CA TRP A 174 1.88 24.18 -20.95
C TRP A 174 3.07 25.12 -21.07
N ASP A 175 3.31 25.59 -22.29
CA ASP A 175 4.19 26.70 -22.56
C ASP A 175 3.35 27.84 -23.15
N ASN A 176 3.70 29.08 -22.84
CA ASN A 176 2.94 30.24 -23.33
C ASN A 176 3.43 30.71 -24.70
N ASP A 177 4.61 30.28 -25.15
CA ASP A 177 5.06 30.58 -26.51
C ASP A 177 4.05 30.06 -27.55
N LEU A 178 3.88 30.77 -28.65
CA LEU A 178 2.80 30.48 -29.61
C LEU A 178 3.24 29.55 -30.76
N THR A 179 4.54 29.38 -30.98
CA THR A 179 5.09 28.60 -32.11
C THR A 179 6.05 27.51 -31.68
N GLY A 180 6.06 26.41 -32.44
CA GLY A 180 7.02 25.33 -32.25
C GLY A 180 8.38 25.67 -32.87
N PRO A 181 9.50 25.29 -32.25
CA PRO A 181 9.61 24.35 -31.13
C PRO A 181 9.53 24.97 -29.72
N ASN A 182 9.40 26.31 -29.62
CA ASN A 182 9.42 27.04 -28.34
C ASN A 182 8.31 26.57 -27.38
N ASN A 183 7.14 26.18 -27.90
CA ASN A 183 6.07 25.64 -27.07
C ASN A 183 5.95 24.11 -27.01
N ALA A 184 6.91 23.39 -27.60
CA ALA A 184 6.88 21.95 -27.68
C ALA A 184 7.50 21.30 -26.43
N ILE A 185 6.67 21.03 -25.42
CA ILE A 185 7.12 20.50 -24.13
C ILE A 185 7.43 19.00 -24.12
N THR A 186 8.48 18.64 -23.38
CA THR A 186 8.91 17.27 -23.09
C THR A 186 9.07 17.07 -21.59
N TYR A 187 9.01 15.82 -21.14
CA TYR A 187 9.00 15.48 -19.72
C TYR A 187 10.10 14.46 -19.42
N THR A 188 10.89 14.71 -18.39
CA THR A 188 11.88 13.78 -17.86
C THR A 188 11.72 13.64 -16.36
N MET A 189 11.79 12.40 -15.85
CA MET A 189 11.61 12.13 -14.44
C MET A 189 12.93 11.73 -13.80
N VAL A 190 13.28 12.41 -12.72
CA VAL A 190 14.37 12.05 -11.81
C VAL A 190 13.75 11.52 -10.52
N ALA A 191 14.17 10.32 -10.15
CA ALA A 191 13.69 9.61 -8.97
C ALA A 191 14.90 9.18 -8.12
N ASP A 192 14.72 9.14 -6.81
CA ASP A 192 15.73 8.55 -5.91
C ASP A 192 15.81 7.03 -6.09
N LYS A 193 16.81 6.40 -5.46
CA LYS A 193 17.04 4.95 -5.52
C LYS A 193 15.80 4.14 -5.09
N PHE A 194 15.00 4.67 -4.16
CA PHE A 194 13.83 3.98 -3.62
C PHE A 194 12.62 4.08 -4.56
N SER A 195 12.56 5.13 -5.39
CA SER A 195 11.43 5.46 -6.26
C SER A 195 11.65 5.07 -7.73
N ALA A 196 12.90 4.94 -8.18
CA ALA A 196 13.27 4.74 -9.59
C ALA A 196 12.63 3.50 -10.25
N ASN A 197 12.41 2.43 -9.49
CA ASN A 197 11.79 1.19 -9.99
C ASN A 197 10.32 1.05 -9.55
N LYS A 198 9.70 2.13 -9.04
CA LYS A 198 8.33 2.13 -8.52
C LYS A 198 7.35 2.84 -9.42
N PHE A 199 7.83 3.87 -10.10
CA PHE A 199 7.01 4.73 -10.92
C PHE A 199 7.61 4.84 -12.31
N GLN A 200 6.74 5.01 -13.29
CA GLN A 200 7.12 5.24 -14.67
C GLN A 200 6.47 6.54 -15.15
N LEU A 201 7.25 7.35 -15.86
CA LEU A 201 6.73 8.50 -16.59
C LEU A 201 6.53 8.11 -18.06
N THR A 202 5.30 8.24 -18.54
CA THR A 202 4.96 8.13 -19.97
C THR A 202 4.30 9.42 -20.41
N LYS A 203 4.98 10.21 -21.25
CA LYS A 203 4.57 11.58 -21.58
C LYS A 203 4.39 12.42 -20.30
N ASN A 204 3.16 12.86 -20.01
CA ASN A 204 2.81 13.65 -18.83
C ASN A 204 2.18 12.81 -17.69
N GLN A 205 2.13 11.48 -17.83
CA GLN A 205 1.46 10.60 -16.88
C GLN A 205 2.45 9.76 -16.10
N ILE A 206 2.34 9.82 -14.78
CA ILE A 206 3.07 8.98 -13.84
C ILE A 206 2.18 7.81 -13.46
N THR A 207 2.64 6.60 -13.74
CA THR A 207 1.96 5.34 -13.41
C THR A 207 2.78 4.53 -12.42
N ALA A 208 2.11 3.69 -11.63
CA ALA A 208 2.77 2.70 -10.79
C ALA A 208 3.32 1.55 -11.66
N LEU A 209 4.59 1.18 -11.47
CA LEU A 209 5.27 0.15 -12.27
C LEU A 209 5.31 -1.23 -11.57
N VAL A 210 5.20 -1.28 -10.24
CA VAL A 210 5.32 -2.53 -9.45
C VAL A 210 4.26 -2.58 -8.34
N VAL A 211 3.67 -3.77 -8.11
CA VAL A 211 2.75 -4.11 -6.99
C VAL A 211 3.48 -4.96 -5.96
N GLY A 212 3.11 -4.82 -4.68
CA GLY A 212 3.31 -5.84 -3.67
C GLY A 212 4.77 -6.02 -3.21
N PRO A 213 5.12 -7.18 -2.62
CA PRO A 213 6.21 -7.35 -1.63
C PRO A 213 7.62 -7.07 -2.14
N GLU A 214 7.79 -6.76 -3.42
CA GLU A 214 9.03 -6.21 -3.96
C GLU A 214 8.94 -4.69 -4.15
N ASN A 215 8.65 -3.95 -3.06
CA ASN A 215 8.96 -2.53 -2.77
C ASN A 215 7.88 -1.41 -2.77
N LEU A 216 6.56 -1.66 -2.76
CA LEU A 216 5.60 -0.72 -2.09
C LEU A 216 5.08 -1.29 -0.75
N GLU A 217 5.75 -2.33 -0.26
CA GLU A 217 5.47 -3.06 0.96
C GLU A 217 5.66 -2.17 2.20
N TYR A 218 4.55 -1.72 2.79
CA TYR A 218 4.58 -0.89 3.99
C TYR A 218 5.06 -1.70 5.20
N ASP A 219 4.87 -3.02 5.18
CA ASP A 219 5.18 -3.93 6.30
C ASP A 219 6.65 -4.35 6.38
N ASP A 220 7.45 -4.07 5.34
CA ASP A 220 8.87 -4.38 5.32
C ASP A 220 9.58 -3.57 6.42
N LEU A 221 10.32 -4.27 7.28
CA LEU A 221 11.08 -3.71 8.40
C LEU A 221 12.09 -2.63 7.97
N ALA A 222 12.51 -2.59 6.69
CA ALA A 222 13.34 -1.53 6.14
C ALA A 222 12.61 -0.18 6.04
N PHE A 223 11.27 -0.19 6.03
CA PHE A 223 10.42 0.99 5.86
C PHE A 223 9.41 1.21 7.00
N ALA A 224 9.07 0.17 7.76
CA ALA A 224 8.18 0.21 8.92
C ALA A 224 8.69 1.20 9.99
N GLY A 225 8.14 2.41 9.99
CA GLY A 225 8.48 3.49 10.92
C GLY A 225 9.10 4.74 10.29
N THR A 226 9.37 4.72 8.98
CA THR A 226 9.67 5.94 8.21
C THR A 226 8.40 6.37 7.46
N ASP A 227 8.08 7.66 7.41
CA ASP A 227 6.98 8.16 6.56
C ASP A 227 7.23 7.69 5.12
N PHE A 228 6.56 6.59 4.70
CA PHE A 228 6.77 5.91 3.43
C PHE A 228 6.32 6.83 2.29
N VAL A 229 7.25 7.66 1.84
CA VAL A 229 6.99 8.77 0.93
C VAL A 229 8.00 8.72 -0.21
N HIS A 230 7.50 8.57 -1.42
CA HIS A 230 8.29 8.72 -2.62
C HIS A 230 8.27 10.17 -3.11
N ARG A 231 9.43 10.64 -3.57
CA ARG A 231 9.60 11.98 -4.14
C ARG A 231 10.13 11.85 -5.55
N LEU A 232 9.34 12.31 -6.51
CA LEU A 232 9.69 12.33 -7.92
C LEU A 232 9.84 13.79 -8.33
N ALA A 233 10.95 14.14 -8.98
CA ALA A 233 11.12 15.41 -9.65
C ALA A 233 10.90 15.19 -11.15
N VAL A 234 9.94 15.89 -11.74
CA VAL A 234 9.71 15.87 -13.18
C VAL A 234 10.15 17.20 -13.75
N THR A 235 11.21 17.18 -14.54
CA THR A 235 11.66 18.32 -15.32
C THR A 235 10.83 18.38 -16.60
N VAL A 236 10.25 19.54 -16.85
CA VAL A 236 9.49 19.86 -18.06
C VAL A 236 10.29 20.88 -18.84
N SER A 237 10.70 20.55 -20.06
CA SER A 237 11.52 21.41 -20.91
C SER A 237 10.86 21.61 -22.26
N ASP A 238 10.99 22.81 -22.81
CA ASP A 238 10.57 23.13 -24.18
C ASP A 238 11.54 22.57 -25.24
N GLY A 239 11.28 22.88 -26.52
CA GLY A 239 12.17 22.56 -27.63
C GLY A 239 12.95 23.77 -28.16
N GLY A 240 12.91 24.91 -27.47
CA GLY A 240 13.55 26.15 -27.90
C GLY A 240 15.08 26.13 -27.77
N ILE A 241 15.73 27.19 -28.26
CA ILE A 241 17.19 27.36 -28.16
C ILE A 241 17.51 28.78 -27.65
N PRO A 242 18.04 28.93 -26.42
CA PRO A 242 18.26 27.88 -25.41
C PRO A 242 16.94 27.29 -24.92
N SER A 243 16.95 26.01 -24.53
CA SER A 243 15.77 25.39 -23.95
C SER A 243 15.55 25.91 -22.52
N LEU A 244 14.31 26.25 -22.19
CA LEU A 244 13.89 26.62 -20.86
C LEU A 244 13.18 25.44 -20.18
N GLU A 245 13.29 25.40 -18.85
CA GLU A 245 12.77 24.29 -18.07
C GLU A 245 12.11 24.73 -16.77
N SER A 246 11.18 23.91 -16.28
CA SER A 246 10.63 23.97 -14.94
C SER A 246 10.61 22.59 -14.29
N VAL A 247 10.46 22.56 -12.97
CA VAL A 247 10.45 21.30 -12.20
C VAL A 247 9.16 21.19 -11.39
N ALA A 248 8.42 20.11 -11.61
CA ALA A 248 7.29 19.69 -10.81
C ALA A 248 7.72 18.59 -9.82
N THR A 249 7.45 18.76 -8.53
CA THR A 249 7.75 17.75 -7.50
C THR A 249 6.48 16.99 -7.13
N ILE A 250 6.50 15.66 -7.25
CA ILE A 250 5.40 14.77 -6.89
C ILE A 250 5.79 14.02 -5.62
N ILE A 251 4.94 14.12 -4.61
CA ILE A 251 5.09 13.52 -3.28
C ILE A 251 3.99 12.49 -3.11
N ILE A 252 4.38 11.21 -3.06
CA ILE A 252 3.46 10.07 -3.03
C ILE A 252 3.60 9.44 -1.67
N LYS A 253 2.57 9.55 -0.82
CA LYS A 253 2.52 8.87 0.46
C LYS A 253 1.87 7.50 0.30
N VAL A 254 2.59 6.45 0.67
CA VAL A 254 2.03 5.10 0.71
C VAL A 254 1.23 4.95 2.01
N ILE A 255 0.03 4.40 1.91
CA ILE A 255 -0.85 4.13 3.04
C ILE A 255 -0.97 2.62 3.29
N PRO A 256 -0.94 2.20 4.57
CA PRO A 256 -1.04 0.79 4.92
C PRO A 256 -2.44 0.24 4.67
N VAL A 257 -2.50 -1.03 4.28
CA VAL A 257 -3.70 -1.83 4.08
C VAL A 257 -3.55 -3.12 4.89
N ASN A 258 -4.61 -3.56 5.57
CA ASN A 258 -4.60 -4.89 6.16
C ASN A 258 -4.74 -5.91 5.01
N GLU A 259 -3.67 -6.64 4.67
CA GLU A 259 -3.58 -7.57 3.53
C GLU A 259 -3.60 -9.03 3.96
N TRP A 260 -2.92 -9.34 5.05
CA TRP A 260 -2.79 -10.67 5.58
C TRP A 260 -3.89 -10.98 6.60
N ARG A 261 -3.94 -12.21 7.07
CA ARG A 261 -4.82 -12.63 8.16
C ARG A 261 -3.91 -13.17 9.24
N PRO A 262 -4.29 -13.10 10.53
CA PRO A 262 -3.49 -13.73 11.55
C PRO A 262 -3.35 -15.23 11.23
N ASN A 263 -2.15 -15.78 11.42
CA ASN A 263 -1.87 -17.18 11.20
C ASN A 263 -1.34 -17.84 12.47
N SER A 264 -1.79 -19.05 12.76
CA SER A 264 -1.30 -19.85 13.88
C SER A 264 -1.20 -21.31 13.45
N VAL A 265 -0.26 -22.03 14.05
CA VAL A 265 -0.23 -23.49 14.00
C VAL A 265 -1.20 -24.10 15.01
N ALA A 266 -1.50 -25.39 14.87
CA ALA A 266 -2.25 -26.12 15.89
C ALA A 266 -1.44 -26.20 17.19
N ASN A 267 -2.12 -26.09 18.33
CA ASN A 267 -1.49 -26.16 19.64
C ASN A 267 -2.04 -27.34 20.44
N THR A 268 -1.19 -28.02 21.18
CA THR A 268 -1.57 -29.09 22.10
C THR A 268 -0.96 -28.81 23.46
N PHE A 269 -1.80 -28.80 24.50
CA PHE A 269 -1.42 -28.55 25.88
C PHE A 269 -1.91 -29.70 26.77
N THR A 270 -1.35 -29.79 27.96
CA THR A 270 -1.73 -30.77 28.99
C THR A 270 -1.93 -30.06 30.31
N VAL A 271 -2.93 -30.47 31.08
CA VAL A 271 -3.22 -29.91 32.42
C VAL A 271 -3.75 -31.02 33.33
N LEU A 272 -3.36 -31.02 34.60
CA LEU A 272 -3.90 -31.96 35.58
C LEU A 272 -5.35 -31.60 35.91
N GLU A 273 -6.21 -32.59 36.11
CA GLU A 273 -7.62 -32.33 36.41
C GLU A 273 -7.85 -31.55 37.72
N ASN A 274 -7.00 -31.79 38.72
CA ASN A 274 -7.05 -31.11 40.00
C ASN A 274 -6.42 -29.71 40.00
N SER A 275 -6.05 -29.20 38.82
CA SER A 275 -5.46 -27.87 38.68
C SER A 275 -6.39 -26.79 39.22
N VAL A 276 -5.83 -25.88 40.03
CA VAL A 276 -6.60 -24.78 40.60
C VAL A 276 -7.10 -23.83 39.51
N ILE A 277 -8.25 -23.20 39.76
CA ILE A 277 -8.79 -22.15 38.88
C ILE A 277 -7.75 -21.03 38.73
N GLY A 278 -7.54 -20.58 37.50
CA GLY A 278 -6.52 -19.60 37.11
C GLY A 278 -5.19 -20.21 36.66
N THR A 279 -5.00 -21.53 36.79
CA THR A 279 -3.77 -22.21 36.31
C THR A 279 -3.57 -21.96 34.82
N LEU A 280 -2.36 -21.54 34.43
CA LEU A 280 -1.97 -21.36 33.02
C LEU A 280 -1.82 -22.72 32.36
N VAL A 281 -2.61 -22.97 31.32
CA VAL A 281 -2.57 -24.21 30.51
C VAL A 281 -1.56 -24.06 29.37
N GLY A 282 -1.52 -22.90 28.73
CA GLY A 282 -0.64 -22.61 27.61
C GLY A 282 -0.93 -21.26 26.97
N THR A 283 -0.17 -20.89 25.95
CA THR A 283 -0.34 -19.63 25.22
C THR A 283 -0.48 -19.92 23.74
N VAL A 284 -1.58 -19.47 23.14
CA VAL A 284 -1.81 -19.56 21.70
C VAL A 284 -1.26 -18.30 21.04
N LYS A 285 -0.35 -18.48 20.08
CA LYS A 285 0.25 -17.36 19.35
C LYS A 285 -0.20 -17.35 17.90
N PHE A 286 -0.91 -16.29 17.53
CA PHE A 286 -1.09 -15.90 16.15
C PHE A 286 -0.01 -14.89 15.76
N THR A 287 0.54 -15.04 14.56
CA THR A 287 1.40 -14.04 13.92
C THR A 287 0.58 -13.30 12.87
N ASP A 288 0.83 -12.00 12.76
CA ASP A 288 0.24 -11.14 11.75
C ASP A 288 1.34 -10.15 11.35
N THR A 289 1.58 -10.03 10.05
CA THR A 289 2.67 -9.22 9.50
C THR A 289 2.22 -7.82 9.11
N ASP A 290 0.90 -7.53 9.06
CA ASP A 290 0.38 -6.24 8.63
C ASP A 290 0.69 -5.15 9.66
N TRP A 291 1.55 -4.19 9.38
CA TRP A 291 1.80 -3.04 10.24
C TRP A 291 0.95 -1.83 9.82
N PRO A 292 0.21 -1.18 10.74
CA PRO A 292 0.14 -1.38 12.19
C PRO A 292 -1.06 -2.27 12.62
N PHE A 293 -1.57 -3.12 11.74
CA PHE A 293 -2.77 -3.93 11.96
C PHE A 293 -2.51 -5.27 12.69
N ASN A 294 -1.25 -5.58 13.00
CA ASN A 294 -0.77 -6.81 13.62
C ASN A 294 -1.15 -7.04 15.09
N ASN A 295 -1.93 -6.13 15.69
CA ASN A 295 -2.42 -6.30 17.06
C ASN A 295 -3.70 -7.15 17.06
N VAL A 296 -3.53 -8.43 17.36
CA VAL A 296 -4.59 -9.43 17.33
C VAL A 296 -5.29 -9.58 18.67
N LYS A 297 -6.61 -9.84 18.62
CA LYS A 297 -7.42 -10.17 19.80
C LYS A 297 -7.92 -11.60 19.77
N TYR A 298 -7.83 -12.28 20.91
CA TYR A 298 -8.12 -13.72 21.03
C TYR A 298 -9.49 -13.99 21.64
N SER A 299 -10.15 -15.06 21.21
CA SER A 299 -11.38 -15.58 21.82
C SER A 299 -11.53 -17.08 21.60
N ILE A 300 -12.21 -17.78 22.51
CA ILE A 300 -12.65 -19.18 22.29
C ILE A 300 -14.04 -19.11 21.64
N THR A 301 -14.19 -19.73 20.47
CA THR A 301 -15.43 -19.69 19.67
C THR A 301 -16.15 -21.03 19.60
N GLY A 302 -15.54 -22.10 20.13
CA GLY A 302 -16.20 -23.40 20.25
C GLY A 302 -15.27 -24.47 20.83
N GLY A 303 -15.84 -25.64 21.12
CA GLY A 303 -15.10 -26.83 21.56
C GLY A 303 -14.76 -26.90 23.05
N ASP A 304 -14.98 -25.81 23.80
CA ASP A 304 -15.08 -25.87 25.26
C ASP A 304 -16.50 -26.34 25.63
N ILE A 305 -16.69 -27.66 25.56
CA ILE A 305 -17.99 -28.34 25.67
C ILE A 305 -18.54 -28.42 27.10
N GLY A 306 -17.79 -27.93 28.10
CA GLY A 306 -18.25 -27.90 29.49
C GLY A 306 -19.37 -26.90 29.72
N ILE A 307 -20.34 -27.26 30.57
CA ILE A 307 -21.36 -26.34 31.08
C ILE A 307 -21.22 -26.28 32.61
N PRO A 308 -20.65 -25.21 33.19
CA PRO A 308 -20.07 -24.02 32.56
C PRO A 308 -18.74 -24.29 31.81
N PRO A 309 -18.30 -23.39 30.90
CA PRO A 309 -17.06 -23.53 30.14
C PRO A 309 -15.85 -23.69 31.05
N LYS A 310 -14.92 -24.58 30.68
CA LYS A 310 -13.78 -24.96 31.51
C LYS A 310 -12.58 -24.05 31.35
N PHE A 311 -12.48 -23.32 30.25
CA PHE A 311 -11.30 -22.51 29.94
C PHE A 311 -11.65 -21.04 29.68
N TYR A 312 -10.71 -20.18 30.03
CA TYR A 312 -10.71 -18.77 29.69
C TYR A 312 -9.49 -18.48 28.83
N ILE A 313 -9.62 -17.58 27.85
CA ILE A 313 -8.49 -17.05 27.10
C ILE A 313 -8.38 -15.54 27.31
N ASP A 314 -7.18 -15.08 27.63
CA ASP A 314 -6.88 -13.65 27.71
C ASP A 314 -6.91 -13.03 26.30
N PRO A 315 -7.77 -12.03 26.03
CA PRO A 315 -7.91 -11.46 24.70
C PRO A 315 -6.70 -10.70 24.18
N ALA A 316 -5.75 -10.32 25.03
CA ALA A 316 -4.55 -9.57 24.66
C ALA A 316 -3.31 -10.46 24.53
N THR A 317 -3.19 -11.51 25.35
CA THR A 317 -1.98 -12.35 25.41
C THR A 317 -2.14 -13.72 24.76
N GLY A 318 -3.37 -14.19 24.57
CA GLY A 318 -3.64 -15.56 24.08
C GLY A 318 -3.36 -16.64 25.13
N ASN A 319 -3.18 -16.26 26.40
CA ASN A 319 -3.00 -17.19 27.51
C ASN A 319 -4.32 -17.91 27.82
N ILE A 320 -4.29 -19.23 27.80
CA ILE A 320 -5.40 -20.08 28.19
C ILE A 320 -5.23 -20.48 29.66
N GLN A 321 -6.28 -20.28 30.44
CA GLN A 321 -6.32 -20.59 31.87
C GLN A 321 -7.52 -21.47 32.23
N VAL A 322 -7.37 -22.25 33.29
CA VAL A 322 -8.47 -23.01 33.89
C VAL A 322 -9.48 -22.03 34.48
N LEU A 323 -10.74 -22.11 34.04
CA LEU A 323 -11.84 -21.27 34.51
C LEU A 323 -12.74 -22.01 35.51
N HIS A 324 -12.97 -23.30 35.30
CA HIS A 324 -13.76 -24.16 36.19
C HIS A 324 -13.03 -25.50 36.43
N LYS A 325 -13.43 -26.21 37.48
CA LYS A 325 -12.88 -27.53 37.83
C LYS A 325 -12.93 -28.48 36.63
N LEU A 326 -11.82 -29.19 36.42
CA LEU A 326 -11.67 -30.25 35.44
C LEU A 326 -11.87 -31.59 36.16
N ASP A 327 -12.15 -32.62 35.38
CA ASP A 327 -12.51 -33.97 35.83
C ASP A 327 -12.21 -34.90 34.65
N PHE A 328 -11.20 -35.76 34.81
CA PHE A 328 -10.69 -36.66 33.79
C PHE A 328 -11.71 -37.76 33.47
N GLU A 329 -12.42 -38.25 34.49
CA GLU A 329 -13.42 -39.32 34.42
C GLU A 329 -14.63 -38.87 33.60
N THR A 330 -14.94 -37.57 33.64
CA THR A 330 -15.97 -36.95 32.79
C THR A 330 -15.47 -36.62 31.38
N GLU A 331 -14.32 -35.96 31.25
CA GLU A 331 -13.79 -35.53 29.96
C GLU A 331 -12.26 -35.50 29.92
N THR A 332 -11.70 -36.37 29.10
CA THR A 332 -10.24 -36.53 28.99
C THR A 332 -9.58 -35.52 28.06
N GLN A 333 -10.36 -34.85 27.19
CA GLN A 333 -9.83 -33.92 26.21
C GLN A 333 -10.81 -32.84 25.79
N TYR A 334 -10.31 -31.61 25.63
CA TYR A 334 -11.05 -30.51 25.04
C TYR A 334 -10.43 -30.08 23.71
N SER A 335 -11.21 -30.17 22.64
CA SER A 335 -10.82 -29.75 21.28
C SER A 335 -11.42 -28.38 20.96
N MET A 336 -10.73 -27.33 21.38
CA MET A 336 -11.18 -25.94 21.29
C MET A 336 -10.84 -25.29 19.94
N LYS A 337 -11.70 -24.35 19.53
CA LYS A 337 -11.47 -23.42 18.41
C LYS A 337 -11.15 -22.05 18.96
N VAL A 338 -9.91 -21.62 18.80
CA VAL A 338 -9.45 -20.28 19.20
C VAL A 338 -9.42 -19.38 17.97
N GLN A 339 -10.13 -18.26 18.05
CA GLN A 339 -10.15 -17.24 17.02
C GLN A 339 -9.18 -16.10 17.37
N ALA A 340 -8.51 -15.56 16.37
CA ALA A 340 -7.80 -14.29 16.43
C ALA A 340 -8.41 -13.29 15.43
N VAL A 341 -8.42 -12.01 15.80
CA VAL A 341 -8.99 -10.91 14.99
C VAL A 341 -8.03 -9.70 14.96
N ASP A 342 -7.68 -9.24 13.76
CA ASP A 342 -6.80 -8.08 13.46
C ASP A 342 -7.62 -6.83 13.06
N ARG A 343 -8.50 -6.39 13.96
CA ARG A 343 -9.54 -5.35 13.72
C ARG A 343 -10.62 -5.74 12.69
N GLN A 344 -10.29 -6.33 11.54
CA GLN A 344 -11.25 -6.58 10.45
C GLN A 344 -11.28 -8.03 9.99
N LYS A 345 -10.15 -8.72 9.89
CA LYS A 345 -10.07 -10.10 9.45
C LYS A 345 -9.92 -11.05 10.62
N THR A 346 -10.25 -12.30 10.35
CA THR A 346 -10.31 -13.34 11.36
C THR A 346 -9.70 -14.63 10.85
N SER A 347 -9.17 -15.38 11.81
CA SER A 347 -8.55 -16.69 11.63
C SER A 347 -8.86 -17.57 12.83
N VAL A 348 -8.91 -18.89 12.61
CA VAL A 348 -9.22 -19.86 13.67
C VAL A 348 -8.14 -20.94 13.69
N ALA A 349 -7.70 -21.31 14.90
CA ALA A 349 -6.77 -22.40 15.14
C ALA A 349 -7.41 -23.45 16.06
N SER A 350 -7.07 -24.70 15.81
CA SER A 350 -7.45 -25.82 16.69
C SER A 350 -6.47 -25.90 17.86
N VAL A 351 -7.02 -25.98 19.06
CA VAL A 351 -6.27 -26.12 20.32
C VAL A 351 -6.79 -27.34 21.06
N ILE A 352 -5.92 -28.29 21.30
CA ILE A 352 -6.23 -29.51 22.04
C ILE A 352 -5.68 -29.37 23.45
N VAL A 353 -6.51 -29.56 24.46
CA VAL A 353 -6.09 -29.64 25.86
C VAL A 353 -6.38 -31.05 26.35
N ASN A 354 -5.33 -31.81 26.64
CA ASN A 354 -5.44 -33.14 27.24
C ASN A 354 -5.48 -32.99 28.76
N ILE A 355 -6.48 -33.60 29.39
CA ILE A 355 -6.58 -33.68 30.84
C ILE A 355 -5.72 -34.86 31.30
N LEU A 356 -4.89 -34.63 32.31
CA LEU A 356 -4.08 -35.67 32.93
C LEU A 356 -4.78 -36.12 34.20
N ASN A 357 -4.99 -37.43 34.29
CA ASN A 357 -5.61 -38.11 35.42
C ASN A 357 -4.78 -37.90 36.71
N VAL A 358 -5.46 -37.69 37.82
CA VAL A 358 -4.96 -37.70 39.19
C VAL A 358 -5.81 -38.68 40.00
N ASN A 359 -5.14 -39.51 40.80
CA ASN A 359 -5.79 -40.49 41.69
C ASN A 359 -6.62 -39.82 42.79
N ASP A 360 -7.85 -39.43 42.47
CA ASP A 360 -8.78 -38.68 43.32
C ASP A 360 -10.10 -39.42 43.62
N GLU A 361 -10.38 -40.53 42.95
CA GLU A 361 -11.49 -41.45 43.19
C GLU A 361 -11.00 -42.80 43.76
N PRO A 362 -11.47 -43.24 44.94
CA PRO A 362 -11.03 -44.49 45.53
C PRO A 362 -11.65 -45.72 44.84
N PRO A 363 -11.04 -46.91 44.97
CA PRO A 363 -11.59 -48.13 44.38
C PRO A 363 -12.88 -48.51 45.12
N VAL A 364 -13.92 -48.95 44.41
CA VAL A 364 -15.21 -49.30 45.00
C VAL A 364 -15.60 -50.72 44.62
N CYS A 365 -16.00 -51.51 45.61
CA CYS A 365 -16.56 -52.85 45.39
C CYS A 365 -18.07 -52.80 45.17
N ASN A 366 -18.56 -53.55 44.19
CA ASN A 366 -19.99 -53.68 43.91
C ASN A 366 -20.40 -55.16 43.87
N PRO A 367 -21.18 -55.64 44.85
CA PRO A 367 -21.67 -54.91 46.03
C PRO A 367 -20.56 -54.59 47.05
N GLU A 368 -20.78 -53.58 47.91
CA GLU A 368 -19.90 -53.24 49.04
C GLU A 368 -19.87 -54.35 50.11
N TYR A 369 -20.93 -55.16 50.13
CA TYR A 369 -21.15 -56.26 51.06
C TYR A 369 -21.39 -57.57 50.30
N TYR A 370 -20.64 -58.61 50.66
CA TYR A 370 -20.82 -59.96 50.14
C TYR A 370 -21.24 -60.90 51.27
N GLU A 371 -22.23 -61.75 51.00
CA GLU A 371 -22.65 -62.81 51.91
C GLU A 371 -22.69 -64.12 51.15
N THR A 372 -22.07 -65.17 51.71
CA THR A 372 -22.02 -66.47 51.05
C THR A 372 -22.06 -67.62 52.05
N LEU A 373 -22.56 -68.76 51.59
CA LEU A 373 -22.63 -70.00 52.34
C LEU A 373 -21.68 -71.02 51.71
N ILE A 374 -20.77 -71.57 52.51
CA ILE A 374 -19.81 -72.59 52.07
C ILE A 374 -19.94 -73.86 52.91
N TYR A 375 -19.65 -75.01 52.31
CA TYR A 375 -19.54 -76.26 53.06
C TYR A 375 -18.15 -76.39 53.68
N SER A 376 -18.06 -77.05 54.83
CA SER A 376 -16.80 -77.28 55.57
C SER A 376 -15.69 -77.98 54.77
N THR A 377 -16.04 -78.61 53.63
CA THR A 377 -15.17 -79.37 52.75
C THR A 377 -14.69 -78.60 51.52
N ILE A 378 -15.07 -77.33 51.34
CA ILE A 378 -14.71 -76.55 50.13
C ILE A 378 -13.18 -76.38 50.02
N LYS A 379 -12.66 -76.50 48.78
CA LYS A 379 -11.21 -76.44 48.45
C LYS A 379 -10.88 -75.56 47.24
N THR A 380 -11.87 -74.85 46.70
CA THR A 380 -11.70 -73.97 45.53
C THR A 380 -12.08 -72.55 45.92
N PRO A 381 -11.59 -71.53 45.18
CA PRO A 381 -12.13 -70.18 45.31
C PRO A 381 -13.66 -70.20 45.13
N PHE A 382 -14.36 -69.45 45.98
CA PHE A 382 -15.82 -69.54 46.09
C PHE A 382 -16.53 -68.20 45.99
N LEU A 383 -15.78 -67.09 46.07
CA LEU A 383 -16.31 -65.74 45.92
C LEU A 383 -15.28 -64.87 45.20
N GLN A 384 -15.63 -64.32 44.05
CA GLN A 384 -14.81 -63.33 43.35
C GLN A 384 -15.23 -61.92 43.79
N LEU A 385 -14.27 -61.12 44.26
CA LEU A 385 -14.51 -59.71 44.56
C LEU A 385 -14.64 -58.94 43.24
N LYS A 386 -15.56 -57.98 43.18
CA LYS A 386 -15.76 -57.15 41.99
C LYS A 386 -15.62 -55.70 42.41
N CYS A 387 -14.41 -55.17 42.27
CA CYS A 387 -14.13 -53.79 42.59
C CYS A 387 -13.54 -53.11 41.36
N ASN A 388 -13.97 -51.88 41.14
CA ASN A 388 -13.53 -51.03 40.05
C ASN A 388 -13.04 -49.71 40.63
N ASP A 389 -12.09 -49.11 39.93
CA ASP A 389 -11.56 -47.79 40.23
C ASP A 389 -11.79 -46.95 38.97
N LYS A 390 -12.11 -45.67 39.13
CA LYS A 390 -12.35 -44.81 37.96
C LYS A 390 -11.06 -44.28 37.37
N ASP A 391 -10.01 -44.20 38.18
CA ASP A 391 -8.74 -43.60 37.83
C ASP A 391 -7.77 -44.69 37.36
N SER A 392 -7.74 -45.79 38.12
CA SER A 392 -6.80 -46.89 37.98
C SER A 392 -7.37 -48.06 37.17
N LEU A 393 -6.51 -48.76 36.44
CA LEU A 393 -6.90 -50.00 35.78
C LEU A 393 -7.09 -51.13 36.82
N ASP A 394 -7.92 -52.14 36.53
CA ASP A 394 -8.19 -53.27 37.45
C ASP A 394 -6.92 -53.96 38.01
N ARG A 395 -5.84 -53.98 37.22
CA ARG A 395 -4.54 -54.56 37.60
C ARG A 395 -3.76 -53.74 38.63
N GLU A 396 -4.07 -52.46 38.74
CA GLU A 396 -3.47 -51.51 39.68
C GLU A 396 -4.21 -51.52 41.04
N ILE A 397 -5.35 -52.20 41.13
CA ILE A 397 -6.08 -52.41 42.38
C ILE A 397 -5.46 -53.57 43.17
N ASN A 398 -5.20 -53.33 44.45
CA ASN A 398 -4.64 -54.23 45.45
C ASN A 398 -5.67 -54.60 46.53
N TYR A 399 -5.54 -55.80 47.09
CA TYR A 399 -6.52 -56.36 48.02
C TYR A 399 -5.79 -57.06 49.16
N VAL A 400 -6.17 -56.77 50.41
CA VAL A 400 -5.59 -57.37 51.61
C VAL A 400 -6.70 -57.68 52.62
N ILE A 401 -6.70 -58.89 53.18
CA ILE A 401 -7.57 -59.21 54.32
C ILE A 401 -6.95 -58.59 55.57
N ILE A 402 -7.60 -57.58 56.14
CA ILE A 402 -7.08 -56.81 57.28
C ILE A 402 -7.71 -57.20 58.62
N ALA A 403 -8.90 -57.82 58.61
CA ALA A 403 -9.56 -58.32 59.82
C ALA A 403 -10.46 -59.54 59.53
N GLY A 404 -10.88 -60.24 60.59
CA GLY A 404 -11.86 -61.33 60.51
C GLY A 404 -11.32 -62.71 60.12
N ASN A 405 -10.08 -62.79 59.62
CA ASN A 405 -9.46 -64.04 59.17
C ASN A 405 -8.89 -64.89 60.34
N VAL A 406 -9.76 -65.31 61.25
CA VAL A 406 -9.37 -66.13 62.42
C VAL A 406 -8.67 -67.40 61.95
N ASN A 407 -7.52 -67.73 62.54
CA ASN A 407 -6.69 -68.90 62.21
C ASN A 407 -6.22 -68.98 60.73
N ASN A 408 -6.15 -67.85 60.01
CA ASN A 408 -5.70 -67.77 58.62
C ASN A 408 -6.45 -68.74 57.68
N ARG A 409 -7.77 -68.82 57.83
CA ARG A 409 -8.65 -69.80 57.15
C ARG A 409 -9.00 -69.41 55.72
N PHE A 410 -8.77 -68.15 55.38
CA PHE A 410 -9.02 -67.62 54.05
C PHE A 410 -7.78 -66.96 53.47
N GLU A 411 -7.67 -67.01 52.15
CA GLU A 411 -6.69 -66.28 51.37
C GLU A 411 -7.34 -65.69 50.12
N LEU A 412 -6.68 -64.69 49.53
CA LEU A 412 -7.08 -64.09 48.27
C LEU A 412 -6.21 -64.68 47.15
N GLN A 413 -6.83 -65.39 46.23
CA GLN A 413 -6.17 -65.95 45.05
C GLN A 413 -6.50 -65.09 43.82
N ARG A 414 -5.49 -64.69 43.03
CA ARG A 414 -5.67 -64.03 41.72
C ARG A 414 -5.31 -64.97 40.56
N PRO A 415 -6.18 -65.90 40.16
CA PRO A 415 -5.96 -66.64 38.93
C PRO A 415 -6.12 -65.70 37.72
N ASN A 416 -5.11 -65.64 36.86
CA ASN A 416 -5.14 -64.99 35.53
C ASN A 416 -5.38 -63.47 35.46
N ALA A 417 -4.89 -62.70 36.43
CA ALA A 417 -5.04 -61.23 36.47
C ALA A 417 -6.51 -60.73 36.55
N GLU A 418 -7.44 -61.62 36.87
CA GLU A 418 -8.80 -61.30 37.27
C GLU A 418 -8.84 -60.72 38.69
N PRO A 419 -9.93 -60.04 39.09
CA PRO A 419 -10.17 -59.67 40.48
C PRO A 419 -10.01 -60.87 41.42
N PRO A 420 -9.40 -60.69 42.61
CA PRO A 420 -9.10 -61.80 43.50
C PRO A 420 -10.37 -62.52 43.96
N SER A 421 -10.24 -63.83 44.12
CA SER A 421 -11.26 -64.68 44.69
C SER A 421 -10.85 -65.14 46.09
N VAL A 422 -11.80 -65.09 47.02
CA VAL A 422 -11.66 -65.66 48.35
C VAL A 422 -11.66 -67.18 48.24
N ALA A 423 -10.64 -67.80 48.82
CA ALA A 423 -10.47 -69.24 48.87
C ALA A 423 -10.18 -69.70 50.30
N THR A 424 -10.52 -70.95 50.61
CA THR A 424 -10.18 -71.58 51.89
C THR A 424 -8.74 -72.11 51.86
N THR A 425 -7.99 -71.86 52.92
CA THR A 425 -6.63 -72.41 53.07
C THR A 425 -6.65 -73.83 53.63
N GLN A 426 -7.68 -74.17 54.42
CA GLN A 426 -7.83 -75.46 55.12
C GLN A 426 -9.31 -75.83 55.29
N SER A 427 -9.61 -77.13 55.40
CA SER A 427 -10.97 -77.63 55.68
C SER A 427 -11.42 -77.32 57.11
N PHE A 428 -12.74 -77.20 57.32
CA PHE A 428 -13.33 -76.92 58.63
C PHE A 428 -13.68 -78.20 59.40
N GLN A 429 -13.30 -78.22 60.69
CA GLN A 429 -13.38 -79.33 61.62
C GLN A 429 -14.48 -79.05 62.66
N TYR A 430 -15.49 -79.90 62.65
CA TYR A 430 -16.61 -79.85 63.59
C TYR A 430 -16.77 -81.22 64.24
N HIS A 431 -15.92 -81.54 65.21
CA HIS A 431 -15.94 -82.80 65.95
C HIS A 431 -16.55 -82.60 67.34
N VAL A 432 -17.88 -82.75 67.40
CA VAL A 432 -18.70 -82.55 68.62
C VAL A 432 -18.20 -83.36 69.82
N PHE A 433 -17.71 -84.58 69.61
CA PHE A 433 -17.23 -85.46 70.69
C PHE A 433 -15.79 -85.19 71.14
N GLN A 434 -15.00 -84.44 70.37
CA GLN A 434 -13.60 -84.10 70.69
C GLN A 434 -13.45 -82.66 71.21
N GLY A 435 -14.55 -81.91 71.31
CA GLY A 435 -14.54 -80.51 71.73
C GLY A 435 -13.92 -79.54 70.72
N ILE A 436 -13.64 -80.00 69.49
CA ILE A 436 -13.09 -79.16 68.41
C ILE A 436 -14.26 -78.63 67.58
N GLN A 437 -14.52 -77.33 67.69
CA GLN A 437 -15.43 -76.61 66.81
C GLN A 437 -14.73 -75.37 66.24
N ASP A 438 -14.54 -75.36 64.93
CA ASP A 438 -14.21 -74.13 64.23
C ASP A 438 -15.37 -73.12 64.31
N PRO A 439 -15.12 -71.82 64.13
CA PRO A 439 -16.19 -70.84 63.95
C PRO A 439 -17.07 -71.21 62.75
N THR A 440 -18.37 -70.98 62.86
CA THR A 440 -19.34 -71.16 61.76
C THR A 440 -19.52 -69.90 60.94
N ASP A 441 -19.20 -68.73 61.50
CA ASP A 441 -19.44 -67.44 60.88
C ASP A 441 -18.14 -66.64 60.89
N PHE A 442 -17.78 -66.11 59.72
CA PHE A 442 -16.61 -65.24 59.55
C PHE A 442 -17.05 -63.96 58.88
N GLU A 443 -16.60 -62.83 59.41
CA GLU A 443 -16.79 -61.52 58.82
C GLU A 443 -15.41 -60.99 58.43
N LEU A 444 -15.02 -61.19 57.18
CA LEU A 444 -13.74 -60.71 56.67
C LEU A 444 -13.86 -59.23 56.28
N LEU A 445 -12.93 -58.42 56.76
CA LEU A 445 -12.75 -57.06 56.27
C LEU A 445 -11.59 -57.06 55.28
N ILE A 446 -11.90 -56.70 54.04
CA ILE A 446 -10.94 -56.67 52.93
C ILE A 446 -10.69 -55.22 52.57
N GLU A 447 -9.45 -54.77 52.75
CA GLU A 447 -8.98 -53.47 52.28
C GLU A 447 -8.70 -53.57 50.78
N VAL A 448 -9.22 -52.61 50.02
CA VAL A 448 -9.00 -52.47 48.59
C VAL A 448 -8.30 -51.14 48.36
N THR A 449 -7.18 -51.17 47.65
CA THR A 449 -6.28 -50.02 47.50
C THR A 449 -5.90 -49.84 46.04
N ASP A 450 -6.03 -48.65 45.49
CA ASP A 450 -5.59 -48.35 44.13
C ASP A 450 -4.07 -48.12 44.04
N GLU A 451 -3.54 -48.03 42.82
CA GLU A 451 -2.17 -47.58 42.51
C GLU A 451 -2.10 -46.98 41.11
N LEU A 452 -2.60 -45.76 40.90
CA LEU A 452 -2.48 -45.08 39.60
C LEU A 452 -1.00 -44.97 39.17
N ASP A 453 -0.66 -45.53 38.01
CA ASP A 453 0.69 -45.60 37.44
C ASP A 453 1.76 -46.19 38.40
N GLY A 454 1.35 -47.00 39.39
CA GLY A 454 2.24 -47.59 40.38
C GLY A 454 2.75 -46.61 41.45
N ASN A 455 2.14 -45.44 41.59
CA ASN A 455 2.51 -44.46 42.61
C ASN A 455 1.87 -44.78 43.97
N LYS A 456 2.70 -45.32 44.87
CA LYS A 456 2.25 -45.73 46.21
C LYS A 456 1.96 -44.58 47.18
N ALA A 457 2.35 -43.35 46.85
CA ALA A 457 2.23 -42.20 47.76
C ALA A 457 0.84 -41.53 47.73
N LEU A 458 0.07 -41.74 46.67
CA LEU A 458 -1.24 -41.13 46.46
C LEU A 458 -2.37 -42.14 46.53
N ARG A 459 -2.10 -43.33 47.07
CA ARG A 459 -3.07 -44.43 47.12
C ARG A 459 -4.31 -44.02 47.88
N GLN A 460 -5.47 -44.35 47.34
CA GLN A 460 -6.71 -44.32 48.07
C GLN A 460 -7.18 -45.73 48.40
N THR A 461 -8.00 -45.83 49.43
CA THR A 461 -8.43 -47.10 49.99
C THR A 461 -9.92 -47.10 50.29
N SER A 462 -10.56 -48.23 50.05
CA SER A 462 -11.90 -48.56 50.55
C SER A 462 -11.88 -49.93 51.24
N THR A 463 -13.02 -50.32 51.81
CA THR A 463 -13.17 -51.63 52.45
C THR A 463 -14.40 -52.35 51.90
N ALA A 464 -14.28 -53.65 51.69
CA ALA A 464 -15.39 -54.56 51.42
C ALA A 464 -15.54 -55.57 52.56
N THR A 465 -16.79 -55.85 52.94
CA THR A 465 -17.10 -56.85 53.97
C THR A 465 -17.58 -58.13 53.32
N VAL A 466 -16.99 -59.26 53.73
CA VAL A 466 -17.40 -60.60 53.28
C VAL A 466 -17.85 -61.43 54.48
N ILE A 467 -19.15 -61.72 54.55
CA ILE A 467 -19.73 -62.64 55.53
C ILE A 467 -19.79 -64.04 54.94
N ILE A 468 -19.24 -65.00 55.69
CA ILE A 468 -19.10 -66.39 55.27
C ILE A 468 -19.74 -67.28 56.34
N HIS A 469 -20.79 -67.98 55.94
CA HIS A 469 -21.46 -68.99 56.75
C HIS A 469 -20.94 -70.38 56.37
N VAL A 470 -20.22 -71.03 57.28
CA VAL A 470 -19.68 -72.38 57.11
C VAL A 470 -20.66 -73.40 57.65
N VAL A 471 -21.19 -74.23 56.76
CA VAL A 471 -22.07 -75.34 57.12
C VAL A 471 -21.27 -76.62 57.27
N PRO A 472 -21.36 -77.31 58.42
CA PRO A 472 -20.74 -78.63 58.59
C PRO A 472 -21.31 -79.63 57.58
N TRP A 473 -20.43 -80.33 56.85
CA TRP A 473 -20.85 -81.43 55.99
C TRP A 473 -21.25 -82.65 56.83
N THR A 474 -22.53 -82.84 57.11
CA THR A 474 -23.05 -84.06 57.74
C THR A 474 -23.40 -85.08 56.66
N THR A 475 -22.58 -86.13 56.51
CA THR A 475 -23.03 -87.38 55.88
C THR A 475 -23.98 -88.11 56.82
N THR A 476 -25.26 -87.76 56.83
CA THR A 476 -26.29 -88.76 57.19
C THR A 476 -26.50 -89.66 55.98
N GLN A 477 -25.65 -90.68 55.84
CA GLN A 477 -26.06 -91.92 55.22
C GLN A 477 -27.01 -92.61 56.20
N ALA A 478 -28.26 -92.85 55.79
CA ALA A 478 -29.10 -93.83 56.46
C ALA A 478 -28.41 -95.20 56.32
N THR A 479 -27.81 -95.69 57.40
CA THR A 479 -27.30 -97.05 57.49
C THR A 479 -28.48 -97.95 57.85
N THR A 480 -28.95 -98.70 56.86
CA THR A 480 -29.79 -99.89 57.02
C THR A 480 -28.99 -101.02 57.67
N THR A 481 -29.53 -101.62 58.74
CA THR A 481 -29.46 -103.04 59.16
C THR A 481 -30.21 -103.13 60.50
N LEU A 482 -31.15 -104.03 60.78
CA LEU A 482 -31.44 -105.39 60.31
C LEU A 482 -32.96 -105.63 60.32
#